data_AF-A0A3D2PDI7-F1
#
_entry.id   AF-A0A3D2PDI7-F1
#
_cell.length_a   1.000
_cell.length_b   1.000
_cell.length_c   1.000
_cell.angle_alpha   90.00
_cell.angle_beta   90.00
_cell.angle_gamma   90.00
#
_symmetry.space_group_name_H-M   'P 1'
#
loop_
_entity.id
_entity.type
_entity.pdbx_description
1 polymer ?
#
loop_
_entity_poly.entity_id
_entity_poly.type
_entity_poly.pdbx_seq_one_letter_code
_entity_poly.pdbx_strand_id
1 'polypeptide(L)' 'IDYDKNNPRGEEEHQILSDPEFEKLKLSIQEHYILEPLIVKVNENKEGCFVLIDGERRLRAAKKINLKNVPT' A
#
# COMPACT_ATOMS: atom_id res chain seq x y z
N ILE A 1 8.75 -3.25 4.67
CA ILE A 1 8.58 -2.55 3.38
C ILE A 1 8.77 -1.07 3.64
N ASP A 2 9.64 -0.43 2.88
CA ASP A 2 9.88 1.01 2.94
C ASP A 2 9.05 1.70 1.86
N TYR A 3 8.89 3.03 1.94
CA TYR A 3 8.17 3.82 0.94
C TYR A 3 9.17 4.56 0.04
N ASP A 4 8.95 4.53 -1.28
CA ASP A 4 9.76 5.36 -2.17
C ASP A 4 9.46 6.84 -1.92
N LYS A 5 10.52 7.65 -1.82
CA LYS A 5 10.45 9.10 -1.66
C LYS A 5 9.74 9.80 -2.81
N ASN A 6 9.70 9.17 -3.98
CA ASN A 6 9.05 9.65 -5.19
C ASN A 6 7.69 8.94 -5.40
N ASN A 7 6.87 8.82 -4.35
CA ASN A 7 5.51 8.29 -4.52
C ASN A 7 4.80 9.08 -5.62
N PRO A 8 4.30 8.43 -6.70
CA PRO A 8 3.74 9.11 -7.86
C PRO A 8 2.52 9.97 -7.54
N ARG A 9 1.79 9.67 -6.46
CA ARG A 9 0.62 10.44 -6.03
C ARG A 9 0.95 11.59 -5.07
N GLY A 10 2.12 11.57 -4.42
CA GLY A 10 2.54 12.61 -3.47
C GLY A 10 1.58 12.82 -2.29
N GLU A 11 0.76 11.82 -1.95
CA GLU A 11 -0.18 11.88 -0.83
C GLU A 11 0.53 11.49 0.48
N GLU A 12 0.34 12.29 1.53
CA GLU A 12 0.77 11.97 2.88
C GLU A 12 -0.18 10.97 3.56
N GLU A 13 0.31 10.25 4.58
CA GLU A 13 -0.50 9.27 5.32
C GLU A 13 -1.81 9.85 5.85
N HIS A 14 -1.75 11.03 6.48
CA HIS A 14 -2.93 11.65 7.06
C HIS A 14 -3.98 12.01 6.00
N GLN A 15 -3.54 12.41 4.80
CA GLN A 15 -4.44 12.73 3.69
C GLN A 15 -5.18 11.47 3.25
N ILE A 16 -4.44 10.38 3.03
CA ILE A 16 -5.01 9.07 2.65
C ILE A 16 -6.02 8.60 3.69
N LEU A 17 -5.67 8.65 4.98
CA LEU A 17 -6.55 8.14 6.05
C LEU A 17 -7.78 9.01 6.27
N SER A 18 -7.70 10.31 5.98
CA SER A 18 -8.84 11.24 6.07
C SER A 18 -9.76 11.22 4.85
N ASP A 19 -9.32 10.60 3.76
CA ASP A 19 -10.09 10.53 2.52
C ASP A 19 -11.29 9.57 2.68
N PRO A 20 -12.53 10.02 2.44
CA PRO A 20 -13.71 9.16 2.52
C PRO A 20 -13.68 7.96 1.55
N GLU A 21 -12.98 8.06 0.43
CA GLU A 21 -12.82 6.94 -0.51
C GLU A 21 -11.86 5.87 0.00
N PHE A 22 -11.00 6.19 0.97
CA PHE A 22 -10.10 5.20 1.57
C PHE A 22 -10.87 4.12 2.34
N GLU A 23 -11.94 4.50 3.03
CA GLU A 23 -12.80 3.54 3.74
C GLU A 23 -13.49 2.58 2.76
N LYS A 24 -13.95 3.08 1.61
CA LYS A 24 -14.51 2.23 0.55
C LYS A 24 -13.47 1.25 -0.01
N LEU A 25 -12.24 1.73 -0.26
CA LEU A 25 -11.14 0.88 -0.71
C LEU A 25 -10.82 -0.22 0.32
N LYS A 26 -10.80 0.12 1.61
CA LYS A 26 -10.57 -0.85 2.69
C LYS A 26 -11.64 -1.94 2.72
N LEU A 27 -12.91 -1.55 2.62
CA LEU A 27 -14.03 -2.50 2.56
C LEU A 27 -13.93 -3.41 1.31
N SER A 28 -13.61 -2.82 0.15
CA SER A 28 -13.42 -3.59 -1.09
C SER A 28 -12.27 -4.60 -0.97
N ILE A 29 -11.13 -4.21 -0.40
CA ILE A 29 -9.99 -5.12 -0.18
C ILE A 29 -10.34 -6.21 0.84
N GLN A 30 -11.15 -5.90 1.85
CA GLN A 30 -11.61 -6.90 2.81
C GLN A 30 -12.51 -7.97 2.16
N GLU A 31 -13.34 -7.58 1.19
CA GLU A 31 -14.27 -8.48 0.50
C GLU A 31 -13.61 -9.25 -0.65
N HIS A 32 -12.74 -8.59 -1.42
CA HIS A 32 -12.22 -9.12 -2.69
C HIS A 32 -10.70 -9.29 -2.73
N TYR A 33 -9.99 -9.04 -1.63
CA TYR A 33 -8.53 -8.91 -1.61
C TYR A 33 -8.03 -7.77 -2.51
N ILE A 34 -6.71 -7.65 -2.64
CA ILE A 34 -6.09 -6.70 -3.57
C ILE A 34 -6.14 -7.32 -4.98
N LEU A 35 -6.98 -6.75 -5.85
CA LEU A 35 -7.12 -7.21 -7.23
C LEU A 35 -5.94 -6.79 -8.11
N GLU A 36 -5.51 -5.54 -7.96
CA GLU A 36 -4.36 -5.01 -8.68
C GLU A 36 -3.14 -4.96 -7.75
N PRO A 37 -2.04 -5.66 -8.10
CA PRO A 37 -0.83 -5.75 -7.27
C PRO A 37 -0.21 -4.40 -6.89
N LEU A 38 0.57 -4.43 -5.81
CA LEU A 38 1.46 -3.34 -5.46
C LEU A 38 2.69 -3.34 -6.38
N ILE A 39 3.22 -2.16 -6.70
CA ILE A 39 4.47 -2.07 -7.45
C ILE A 39 5.60 -1.88 -6.45
N VAL A 40 6.53 -2.84 -6.41
CA VAL A 40 7.68 -2.80 -5.50
C VAL A 40 9.00 -3.00 -6.26
N LYS A 41 10.10 -2.59 -5.63
CA LYS A 41 11.46 -3.00 -6.00
C LYS A 41 12.16 -3.62 -4.79
N VAL A 42 13.21 -4.38 -5.05
CA VAL A 42 14.10 -4.89 -3.99
C VAL A 42 14.82 -3.71 -3.32
N ASN A 43 14.96 -3.76 -2.00
CA ASN A 43 15.77 -2.79 -1.27
C ASN A 43 17.25 -3.20 -1.35
N GLU A 44 18.05 -2.46 -2.12
CA GLU A 44 19.48 -2.73 -2.30
C GLU A 44 20.30 -2.61 -1.00
N ASN A 45 19.80 -1.85 -0.02
CA ASN A 45 20.47 -1.63 1.26
C ASN A 45 20.05 -2.65 2.34
N LYS A 46 19.05 -3.49 2.07
CA LYS A 46 18.50 -4.41 3.07
C LYS A 46 17.93 -5.68 2.43
N GLU A 47 18.68 -6.77 2.56
CA GLU A 47 18.29 -8.08 2.03
C GLU A 47 16.92 -8.54 2.54
N GLY A 48 16.13 -9.15 1.66
CA GLY A 48 14.76 -9.61 1.95
C GLY A 48 13.75 -8.48 2.18
N CYS A 49 14.13 -7.21 1.98
CA CYS A 49 13.23 -6.08 2.08
C CYS A 49 12.89 -5.49 0.71
N PHE A 50 11.73 -4.84 0.66
CA PHE A 50 11.19 -4.20 -0.54
C PHE A 50 10.93 -2.72 -0.27
N VAL A 51 10.98 -1.92 -1.33
CA VAL A 51 10.56 -0.52 -1.38
C VAL A 51 9.30 -0.43 -2.23
N LEU A 52 8.24 0.15 -1.69
CA LEU A 52 6.99 0.40 -2.39
C LEU A 52 7.15 1.59 -3.34
N ILE A 53 6.95 1.35 -4.64
CA ILE A 53 6.96 2.38 -5.68
C ILE A 53 5.55 2.95 -5.86
N ASP A 54 4.52 2.09 -5.92
CA ASP A 54 3.13 2.52 -6.08
C ASP A 54 2.15 1.56 -5.37
N GLY A 55 0.96 2.05 -5.08
CA GLY A 55 -0.11 1.33 -4.38
C GLY A 55 -0.17 1.62 -2.89
N GLU A 56 0.31 2.78 -2.42
CA GLU A 56 0.33 3.14 -1.01
C GLU A 56 -1.03 3.03 -0.33
N ARG A 57 -2.10 3.52 -0.97
CA ARG A 57 -3.48 3.41 -0.45
C ARG A 57 -3.89 1.94 -0.26
N ARG A 58 -3.57 1.06 -1.21
CA ARG A 58 -3.85 -0.39 -1.11
C ARG A 58 -3.06 -1.05 0.02
N LEU A 59 -1.76 -0.75 0.13
CA LEU A 59 -0.93 -1.27 1.21
C LEU A 59 -1.44 -0.82 2.57
N ARG A 60 -1.82 0.46 2.72
CA ARG A 60 -2.36 0.99 3.98
C ARG A 60 -3.70 0.36 4.33
N ALA A 61 -4.60 0.21 3.36
CA ALA A 61 -5.88 -0.47 3.56
C ALA A 61 -5.69 -1.92 4.00
N ALA A 62 -4.80 -2.68 3.34
CA ALA A 62 -4.43 -4.04 3.73
C ALA A 62 -3.83 -4.11 5.14
N LYS A 63 -2.96 -3.15 5.52
CA LYS A 63 -2.43 -3.05 6.89
C LYS A 63 -3.55 -2.81 7.92
N LYS A 64 -4.53 -1.95 7.63
CA LYS A 64 -5.65 -1.65 8.55
C LYS A 64 -6.54 -2.86 8.83
N ILE A 65 -6.64 -3.80 7.88
CA ILE A 65 -7.37 -5.06 8.06
C ILE A 65 -6.47 -6.23 8.46
N ASN A 66 -5.20 -5.98 8.78
CA ASN A 66 -4.20 -6.98 9.18
C ASN A 66 -3.98 -8.11 8.14
N LEU A 67 -4.06 -7.77 6.86
CA LEU A 67 -3.78 -8.73 5.79
C LEU A 67 -2.28 -9.09 5.79
N LYS A 68 -1.97 -10.38 5.98
CA LYS A 68 -0.58 -10.85 6.14
C LYS A 68 0.24 -10.79 4.85
N ASN A 69 -0.40 -11.06 3.72
CA ASN A 69 0.25 -11.13 2.41
C ASN A 69 -0.50 -10.24 1.43
N VAL A 70 0.25 -9.54 0.60
CA VAL A 70 -0.28 -8.69 -0.47
C VAL A 70 0.38 -9.09 -1.79
N PRO A 71 -0.33 -9.05 -2.92
CA PRO A 71 0.29 -9.28 -4.23
C PRO A 71 1.23 -8.11 -4.57
N THR A 72 2.43 -8.46 -5.02
CA THR A 72 3.53 -7.55 -5.39
C THR A 72 4.14 -7.93 -6.72
#